data_AF-A0A170RRX4-F1
#
_entry.id   AF-A0A170RRX4-F1
#
_cell.length_a   1.000
_cell.length_b   1.000
_cell.length_c   1.000
_cell.angle_alpha   90.00
_cell.angle_beta   90.00
_cell.angle_gamma   90.00
#
_symmetry.space_group_name_H-M   'P 1'
#
loop_
_entity.id
_entity.type
_entity.pdbx_description
1 polymer ?
#
loop_
_entity_poly.entity_id
_entity_poly.type
_entity_poly.pdbx_seq_one_letter_code
_entity_poly.pdbx_strand_id
1 'polypeptide(L)'
;MNKKISTTLIFILITALAVAIYSYLEFRQKLTNYAAHIGVLTILAEIAMFLLVSIVHRIWQTLGFTIKHKIKEDAVNIDINTESGIYIPIPETDLPKIGNKYNITEITTKATETKLSSTVSIRHNRGLITDTTDKYNSPKGILLVTNERTHNKLNRLTELSGLLITTESKVKLPEGVKLEEITQCATTVKNGKVSLLISYIKTFHPSDTLRTYNNEELHYLLTNRAISKDTSNSIFSVYDYVLLKILQECPDIKNEDETDQNPWFRTNAGKIALRFFTYFEDFLKKNKLPLNLPIDLINKFQHIQDYIKFAKANGKLIITSEHDQDIAAIIKDAYYTYSYDINHYSHLWKNHLCRNSNYILKLVNKKIQDNVMLQLMCTLAVIDQYDISTEDKKTNTIIKTMLLNTKQKFSVEQIINSVDPNTGLIDLTQNYANNPNMTALLKKLSHNDKECSIGELIRRARSAIVEEFKEYMHGYVERHAELEPVKVNNITLLNHKEELIAPPANTLNPERTEQAGVQQHLQPRN
;
A
#
# COMPACT_ATOMS: atom_id res chain seq x y z
N MET A 1 5.70 -36.92 5.11
CA MET A 1 5.56 -37.94 4.05
C MET A 1 4.66 -37.36 2.96
N ASN A 2 5.05 -37.37 1.68
CA ASN A 2 4.19 -36.80 0.61
C ASN A 2 2.97 -37.72 0.35
N LYS A 3 1.88 -37.18 -0.22
CA LYS A 3 0.63 -37.86 -0.57
C LYS A 3 0.83 -39.22 -1.25
N LYS A 4 1.76 -39.30 -2.21
CA LYS A 4 2.09 -40.55 -2.93
C LYS A 4 2.64 -41.62 -2.00
N ILE A 5 3.63 -41.26 -1.18
CA ILE A 5 4.27 -42.18 -0.22
C ILE A 5 3.27 -42.64 0.84
N SER A 6 2.42 -41.74 1.34
CA SER A 6 1.36 -42.10 2.29
C SER A 6 0.36 -43.09 1.70
N THR A 7 0.02 -42.95 0.41
CA THR A 7 -0.90 -43.84 -0.28
C THR A 7 -0.27 -45.22 -0.48
N THR A 8 0.99 -45.26 -0.92
CA THR A 8 1.75 -46.52 -1.05
C THR A 8 1.89 -47.25 0.28
N LEU A 9 2.17 -46.53 1.37
CA LEU A 9 2.27 -47.11 2.72
C LEU A 9 0.95 -47.76 3.16
N ILE A 10 -0.19 -47.10 2.91
CA ILE A 10 -1.52 -47.67 3.22
C ILE A 10 -1.73 -48.99 2.48
N PHE A 11 -1.40 -49.06 1.18
CA PHE A 11 -1.50 -50.31 0.42
C PHE A 11 -0.59 -51.41 0.96
N ILE A 12 0.65 -51.07 1.32
CA ILE A 12 1.59 -52.03 1.94
C ILE A 12 1.02 -52.56 3.26
N LEU A 13 0.49 -51.68 4.12
CA LEU A 13 -0.08 -52.06 5.42
C LEU A 13 -1.35 -52.91 5.28
N ILE A 14 -2.21 -52.62 4.30
CA ILE A 14 -3.39 -53.45 4.00
C ILE A 14 -2.96 -54.86 3.57
N THR A 15 -2.00 -54.96 2.66
CA THR A 15 -1.48 -56.26 2.19
C THR A 15 -0.81 -57.03 3.33
N ALA A 16 0.02 -56.37 4.13
CA ALA A 16 0.68 -56.99 5.28
C ALA A 16 -0.34 -57.49 6.32
N LEU A 17 -1.40 -56.71 6.59
CA LEU A 17 -2.47 -57.10 7.49
C LEU A 17 -3.23 -58.32 6.95
N ALA A 18 -3.57 -58.32 5.66
CA ALA A 18 -4.26 -59.45 5.02
C ALA A 18 -3.42 -60.75 5.07
N VAL A 19 -2.12 -60.65 4.77
CA VAL A 19 -1.19 -61.78 4.84
C VAL A 19 -1.04 -62.28 6.28
N ALA A 20 -0.91 -61.37 7.26
CA ALA A 20 -0.79 -61.74 8.67
C ALA A 20 -2.06 -62.41 9.20
N ILE A 21 -3.26 -61.93 8.82
CA ILE A 21 -4.54 -62.55 9.16
C ILE A 21 -4.66 -63.93 8.52
N TYR A 22 -4.35 -64.05 7.23
CA TYR A 22 -4.40 -65.34 6.51
C TYR A 22 -3.46 -66.37 7.14
N SER A 23 -2.21 -65.96 7.39
CA SER A 23 -1.20 -66.81 8.04
C SER A 23 -1.65 -67.22 9.45
N TYR A 24 -2.22 -66.31 10.23
CA TYR A 24 -2.77 -66.65 11.54
C TYR A 24 -3.90 -67.68 11.44
N LEU A 25 -4.84 -67.52 10.51
CA LEU A 25 -5.95 -68.45 10.33
C LEU A 25 -5.50 -69.85 9.90
N GLU A 26 -4.45 -69.94 9.08
CA GLU A 26 -3.87 -71.20 8.61
C GLU A 26 -3.03 -71.90 9.72
N PHE A 27 -2.25 -71.14 10.48
CA PHE A 27 -1.35 -71.68 11.51
C PHE A 27 -1.95 -71.78 12.91
N ARG A 28 -3.13 -71.20 13.19
CA ARG A 28 -3.76 -71.25 14.54
C ARG A 28 -3.96 -72.66 15.07
N GLN A 29 -4.20 -73.64 14.20
CA GLN A 29 -4.39 -75.04 14.58
C GLN A 29 -3.08 -75.72 15.03
N LYS A 30 -1.93 -75.18 14.62
CA LYS A 30 -0.58 -75.69 14.96
C LYS A 30 0.09 -74.93 16.10
N LEU A 31 -0.48 -73.79 16.52
CA LEU A 31 0.01 -72.99 17.65
C LEU A 31 -0.53 -73.57 18.98
N THR A 32 0.32 -74.31 19.69
CA THR A 32 -0.03 -75.03 20.93
C THR A 32 0.10 -74.20 22.22
N ASN A 33 0.77 -73.04 22.17
CA ASN A 33 1.04 -72.19 23.33
C ASN A 33 0.21 -70.90 23.31
N TYR A 34 -0.47 -70.61 24.43
CA TYR A 34 -1.26 -69.40 24.63
C TYR A 34 -0.44 -68.11 24.47
N ALA A 35 0.83 -68.11 24.90
CA ALA A 35 1.72 -66.97 24.74
C ALA A 35 2.00 -66.64 23.26
N ALA A 36 2.04 -67.64 22.38
CA ALA A 36 2.26 -67.45 20.95
C ALA A 36 1.02 -66.85 20.26
N HIS A 37 -0.19 -67.24 20.69
CA HIS A 37 -1.44 -66.62 20.23
C HIS A 37 -1.50 -65.14 20.61
N ILE A 38 -1.19 -64.81 21.86
CA ILE A 38 -1.15 -63.41 22.32
C ILE A 38 -0.11 -62.62 21.51
N GLY A 39 1.09 -63.15 21.30
CA GLY A 39 2.14 -62.47 20.52
C GLY A 39 1.70 -62.10 19.10
N VAL A 40 1.04 -63.02 18.39
CA VAL A 40 0.51 -62.75 17.04
C VAL A 40 -0.63 -61.73 17.07
N LEU A 41 -1.52 -61.81 18.07
CA LEU A 41 -2.61 -60.82 18.24
C LEU A 41 -2.07 -59.42 18.53
N THR A 42 -1.00 -59.30 19.32
CA THR A 42 -0.32 -58.01 19.57
C THR A 42 0.26 -57.43 18.29
N ILE A 43 0.95 -58.24 17.47
CA ILE A 43 1.49 -57.79 16.17
C ILE A 43 0.36 -57.34 15.22
N LEU A 44 -0.75 -58.10 15.16
CA LEU A 44 -1.93 -57.72 14.38
C LEU A 44 -2.52 -56.38 14.86
N ALA A 45 -2.61 -56.18 16.17
CA ALA A 45 -3.10 -54.94 16.77
C ALA A 45 -2.17 -53.75 16.45
N GLU A 46 -0.85 -53.94 16.50
CA GLU A 46 0.13 -52.91 16.11
C GLU A 46 -0.01 -52.54 14.63
N ILE A 47 -0.06 -53.52 13.72
CA ILE A 47 -0.25 -53.27 12.27
C ILE A 47 -1.58 -52.53 12.03
N ALA A 48 -2.66 -52.94 12.68
CA ALA A 48 -3.96 -52.28 12.58
C ALA A 48 -3.92 -50.83 13.10
N MET A 49 -3.23 -50.57 14.21
CA MET A 49 -3.02 -49.23 14.75
C MET A 49 -2.22 -48.35 13.79
N PHE A 50 -1.11 -48.86 13.22
CA PHE A 50 -0.32 -48.15 12.20
C PHE A 50 -1.13 -47.84 10.95
N LEU A 51 -2.02 -48.74 10.53
CA LEU A 51 -2.94 -48.52 9.42
C LEU A 51 -3.92 -47.38 9.73
N LEU A 52 -4.55 -47.40 10.91
CA LEU A 52 -5.47 -46.33 11.34
C LEU A 52 -4.77 -44.96 11.39
N VAL A 53 -3.59 -44.89 12.00
CA VAL A 53 -2.79 -43.65 12.04
C VAL A 53 -2.45 -43.17 10.63
N SER A 54 -2.10 -44.08 9.71
CA SER A 54 -1.78 -43.75 8.31
C SER A 54 -3.01 -43.23 7.55
N ILE A 55 -4.20 -43.80 7.78
CA ILE A 55 -5.47 -43.33 7.21
C ILE A 55 -5.81 -41.95 7.75
N VAL A 56 -5.74 -41.74 9.07
CA VAL A 56 -6.01 -40.42 9.69
C VAL A 56 -5.02 -39.38 9.17
N HIS A 57 -3.72 -39.72 9.09
CA HIS A 57 -2.69 -38.88 8.48
C HIS A 57 -3.08 -38.48 7.06
N ARG A 58 -3.55 -39.43 6.26
CA ARG A 58 -3.96 -39.22 4.88
C ARG A 58 -5.18 -38.31 4.75
N ILE A 59 -6.21 -38.53 5.56
CA ILE A 59 -7.40 -37.68 5.61
C ILE A 59 -6.99 -36.25 5.96
N TRP A 60 -6.16 -36.08 6.98
CA TRP A 60 -5.64 -34.77 7.37
C TRP A 60 -4.90 -34.11 6.20
N GLN A 61 -4.02 -34.82 5.48
CA GLN A 61 -3.32 -34.28 4.30
C GLN A 61 -4.23 -33.82 3.16
N THR A 62 -5.49 -34.25 3.11
CA THR A 62 -6.46 -33.80 2.09
C THR A 62 -7.12 -32.48 2.44
N LEU A 63 -7.01 -32.00 3.68
CA LEU A 63 -7.54 -30.70 4.07
C LEU A 63 -6.75 -29.57 3.41
N GLY A 64 -7.45 -28.56 2.91
CA GLY A 64 -6.89 -27.39 2.22
C GLY A 64 -6.96 -27.47 0.69
N PHE A 65 -6.39 -26.46 0.03
CA PHE A 65 -6.43 -26.29 -1.42
C PHE A 65 -5.25 -26.98 -2.12
N THR A 66 -5.54 -27.66 -3.22
CA THR A 66 -4.48 -28.15 -4.12
C THR A 66 -4.15 -27.07 -5.15
N ILE A 67 -2.86 -26.78 -5.31
CA ILE A 67 -2.40 -25.80 -6.31
C ILE A 67 -2.56 -26.40 -7.71
N LYS A 68 -3.26 -25.69 -8.60
CA LYS A 68 -3.28 -26.04 -10.03
C LYS A 68 -2.16 -25.29 -10.75
N HIS A 69 -1.50 -25.97 -11.68
CA HIS A 69 -0.56 -25.34 -12.61
C HIS A 69 -1.29 -25.10 -13.91
N LYS A 70 -1.30 -23.86 -14.39
CA LYS A 70 -1.90 -23.49 -15.67
C LYS A 70 -1.02 -22.47 -16.36
N ILE A 71 -1.01 -22.53 -17.69
CA ILE A 71 -0.49 -21.44 -18.50
C ILE A 71 -1.40 -20.22 -18.38
N LYS A 72 -0.84 -19.04 -18.66
CA LYS A 72 -1.53 -17.75 -18.50
C LYS A 72 -2.91 -17.72 -19.17
N GLU A 73 -2.99 -18.14 -20.43
CA GLU A 73 -4.22 -18.08 -21.23
C GLU A 73 -5.38 -18.85 -20.59
N ASP A 74 -5.11 -20.04 -20.04
CA ASP A 74 -6.11 -20.89 -19.40
C ASP A 74 -6.48 -20.46 -17.96
N ALA A 75 -5.60 -19.68 -17.34
CA ALA A 75 -5.73 -19.29 -15.94
C ALA A 75 -6.42 -17.94 -15.78
N VAL A 76 -6.23 -17.02 -16.72
CA VAL A 76 -6.79 -15.67 -16.65
C VAL A 76 -8.22 -15.60 -17.19
N ASN A 77 -8.83 -16.71 -17.61
CA ASN A 77 -10.25 -16.78 -17.99
C ASN A 77 -11.19 -16.69 -16.78
N ILE A 78 -11.25 -15.51 -16.15
CA ILE A 78 -12.11 -15.18 -15.01
C ILE A 78 -13.37 -14.51 -15.54
N ASP A 79 -14.56 -15.03 -15.20
CA ASP A 79 -15.81 -14.33 -15.45
C ASP A 79 -15.98 -13.18 -14.45
N ILE A 80 -15.53 -12.00 -14.82
CA ILE A 80 -15.56 -10.78 -14.00
C ILE A 80 -16.97 -10.33 -13.57
N ASN A 81 -18.04 -10.88 -14.15
CA ASN A 81 -19.40 -10.57 -13.76
C ASN A 81 -19.83 -11.36 -12.53
N THR A 82 -19.34 -12.59 -12.38
CA THR A 82 -19.75 -13.53 -11.32
C THR A 82 -18.64 -13.81 -10.32
N GLU A 83 -17.38 -13.80 -10.74
CA GLU A 83 -16.20 -14.15 -9.96
C GLU A 83 -15.31 -12.93 -9.68
N SER A 84 -14.27 -13.13 -8.87
CA SER A 84 -13.17 -12.18 -8.69
C SER A 84 -11.83 -12.90 -8.66
N GLY A 85 -10.80 -12.25 -9.20
CA GLY A 85 -9.42 -12.74 -9.15
C GLY A 85 -8.60 -11.91 -8.17
N ILE A 86 -7.77 -12.58 -7.38
CA ILE A 86 -6.73 -11.94 -6.57
C ILE A 86 -5.38 -12.46 -7.06
N TYR A 87 -4.64 -11.58 -7.74
CA TYR A 87 -3.31 -11.90 -8.25
C TYR A 87 -2.24 -11.41 -7.27
N ILE A 88 -1.44 -12.35 -6.76
CA ILE A 88 -0.32 -12.13 -5.86
C ILE A 88 0.96 -12.41 -6.64
N PRO A 89 1.72 -11.37 -7.03
CA PRO A 89 2.99 -11.54 -7.73
C PRO A 89 3.99 -12.30 -6.84
N ILE A 90 4.73 -13.25 -7.41
CA ILE A 90 5.85 -13.93 -6.74
C ILE A 90 6.97 -14.07 -7.75
N PRO A 91 8.23 -13.76 -7.40
CA PRO A 91 9.36 -13.90 -8.33
C PRO A 91 9.47 -15.31 -8.91
N GLU A 92 9.86 -15.42 -10.18
CA GLU A 92 10.02 -16.71 -10.86
C GLU A 92 11.02 -17.63 -10.14
N THR A 93 12.03 -17.05 -9.50
CA THR A 93 13.04 -17.78 -8.72
C THR A 93 12.46 -18.50 -7.50
N ASP A 94 11.32 -18.02 -7.00
CA ASP A 94 10.66 -18.54 -5.82
C ASP A 94 9.44 -19.43 -6.16
N LEU A 95 8.88 -19.32 -7.36
CA LEU A 95 7.75 -20.15 -7.81
C LEU A 95 8.00 -21.67 -7.68
N PRO A 96 9.16 -22.24 -8.07
CA PRO A 96 9.41 -23.68 -7.94
C PRO A 96 9.43 -24.16 -6.49
N LYS A 97 9.65 -23.26 -5.53
CA LYS A 97 9.66 -23.57 -4.10
C LYS A 97 8.25 -23.71 -3.54
N ILE A 98 7.23 -23.18 -4.23
CA ILE A 98 5.83 -23.31 -3.83
C ILE A 98 5.39 -24.73 -4.16
N GLY A 99 5.48 -25.59 -3.15
CA GLY A 99 5.42 -27.03 -3.33
C GLY A 99 4.04 -27.53 -3.74
N ASN A 100 3.97 -28.23 -4.88
CA ASN A 100 2.82 -29.04 -5.32
C ASN A 100 2.56 -30.29 -4.43
N LYS A 101 3.41 -30.52 -3.42
CA LYS A 101 3.42 -31.74 -2.60
C LYS A 101 2.36 -31.73 -1.48
N TYR A 102 2.01 -30.55 -0.98
CA TYR A 102 1.14 -30.37 0.18
C TYR A 102 0.01 -29.39 -0.13
N ASN A 103 -1.15 -29.58 0.50
CA ASN A 103 -2.26 -28.66 0.37
C ASN A 103 -1.98 -27.35 1.11
N ILE A 104 -2.45 -26.24 0.54
CA ILE A 104 -2.42 -24.93 1.18
C ILE A 104 -3.59 -24.83 2.17
N THR A 105 -3.30 -24.55 3.43
CA THR A 105 -4.34 -24.27 4.45
C THR A 105 -4.53 -22.80 4.72
N GLU A 106 -3.48 -22.00 4.52
CA GLU A 106 -3.52 -20.56 4.77
C GLU A 106 -2.58 -19.80 3.82
N ILE A 107 -3.05 -18.67 3.30
CA ILE A 107 -2.20 -17.69 2.60
C ILE A 107 -2.42 -16.36 3.29
N THR A 108 -1.36 -15.73 3.76
CA THR A 108 -1.44 -14.41 4.40
C THR A 108 -0.44 -13.47 3.77
N THR A 109 -0.89 -12.29 3.38
CA THR A 109 -0.01 -11.25 2.85
C THR A 109 0.09 -10.09 3.82
N LYS A 110 1.31 -9.63 4.09
CA LYS A 110 1.57 -8.44 4.89
C LYS A 110 2.32 -7.43 4.04
N ALA A 111 1.81 -6.21 3.92
CA ALA A 111 2.55 -5.16 3.23
C ALA A 111 3.81 -4.78 4.00
N THR A 112 4.84 -4.41 3.25
CA THR A 112 6.06 -3.82 3.80
C THR A 112 5.85 -2.33 4.12
N GLU A 113 6.78 -1.70 4.83
CA GLU A 113 6.72 -0.26 5.16
C GLU A 113 6.56 0.65 3.94
N THR A 114 7.02 0.21 2.76
CA THR A 114 6.90 1.00 1.53
C THR A 114 5.51 0.91 0.89
N LYS A 115 4.64 0.00 1.35
CA LYS A 115 3.32 -0.35 0.77
C LYS A 115 3.34 -0.82 -0.70
N LEU A 116 4.52 -0.92 -1.32
CA LEU A 116 4.70 -1.33 -2.73
C LEU A 116 5.04 -2.81 -2.88
N SER A 117 5.54 -3.43 -1.81
CA SER A 117 5.87 -4.86 -1.75
C SER A 117 5.10 -5.52 -0.60
N SER A 118 5.03 -6.85 -0.64
CA SER A 118 4.33 -7.62 0.40
C SER A 118 5.08 -8.90 0.70
N THR A 119 5.15 -9.26 1.97
CA THR A 119 5.58 -10.60 2.37
C THR A 119 4.38 -11.53 2.28
N VAL A 120 4.50 -12.59 1.50
CA VAL A 120 3.50 -13.64 1.33
C VAL A 120 3.91 -14.83 2.18
N SER A 121 3.05 -15.26 3.10
CA SER A 121 3.24 -16.47 3.90
C SER A 121 2.25 -17.52 3.44
N ILE A 122 2.74 -18.72 3.11
CA ILE A 122 1.92 -19.85 2.66
C ILE A 122 2.11 -20.99 3.65
N ARG A 123 1.03 -21.41 4.29
CA ARG A 123 1.03 -22.56 5.20
C ARG A 123 0.60 -23.82 4.47
N HIS A 124 1.42 -24.85 4.58
CA HIS A 124 1.24 -26.14 3.95
C HIS A 124 0.91 -27.22 4.98
N ASN A 125 -0.09 -28.03 4.65
CA ASN A 125 -0.57 -29.13 5.47
C ASN A 125 0.26 -30.40 5.26
N ARG A 126 0.92 -30.87 6.32
CA ARG A 126 1.73 -32.09 6.29
C ARG A 126 1.03 -33.30 6.93
N GLY A 127 -0.26 -33.22 7.21
CA GLY A 127 -1.07 -34.26 7.85
C GLY A 127 -0.99 -34.15 9.37
N LEU A 128 -0.75 -35.26 10.05
CA LEU A 128 -0.49 -35.32 11.50
C LEU A 128 0.89 -34.75 11.94
N ILE A 129 1.68 -34.22 11.00
CA ILE A 129 2.98 -33.59 11.29
C ILE A 129 2.77 -32.08 11.33
N THR A 130 3.59 -31.36 12.12
CA THR A 130 3.59 -29.89 12.18
C THR A 130 3.59 -29.26 10.79
N ASP A 131 2.61 -28.39 10.56
CA ASP A 131 2.50 -27.58 9.36
C ASP A 131 3.79 -26.79 9.13
N THR A 132 4.15 -26.61 7.86
CA THR A 132 5.27 -25.75 7.47
C THR A 132 4.73 -24.45 6.90
N THR A 133 5.39 -23.33 7.21
CA THR A 133 5.05 -22.03 6.64
C THR A 133 6.23 -21.51 5.84
N ASP A 134 6.01 -21.32 4.55
CA ASP A 134 6.99 -20.74 3.64
C ASP A 134 6.71 -19.24 3.48
N LYS A 135 7.78 -18.44 3.42
CA LYS A 135 7.70 -16.98 3.28
C LYS A 135 8.37 -16.54 1.98
N TYR A 136 7.68 -15.68 1.25
CA TYR A 136 8.12 -15.15 -0.04
C TYR A 136 8.00 -13.63 -0.03
N ASN A 137 8.86 -12.97 -0.79
CA ASN A 137 8.79 -11.54 -0.99
C ASN A 137 8.15 -11.24 -2.34
N SER A 138 6.97 -10.64 -2.33
CA SER A 138 6.35 -10.08 -3.52
C SER A 138 6.92 -8.69 -3.80
N PRO A 139 7.63 -8.48 -4.91
CA PRO A 139 8.20 -7.17 -5.26
C PRO A 139 7.14 -6.15 -5.70
N LYS A 140 5.90 -6.59 -5.95
CA LYS A 140 4.79 -5.77 -6.43
C LYS A 140 3.57 -5.95 -5.53
N GLY A 141 2.70 -4.95 -5.49
CA GLY A 141 1.42 -5.03 -4.77
C GLY A 141 0.47 -6.08 -5.37
N ILE A 142 -0.49 -6.52 -4.56
CA ILE A 142 -1.55 -7.45 -4.96
C ILE A 142 -2.50 -6.74 -5.93
N LEU A 143 -2.89 -7.43 -7.02
CA LEU A 143 -3.84 -6.91 -7.98
C LEU A 143 -5.21 -7.60 -7.79
N LEU A 144 -6.21 -6.78 -7.46
CA LEU A 144 -7.61 -7.21 -7.41
C LEU A 144 -8.27 -7.09 -8.80
N VAL A 145 -8.82 -8.19 -9.30
CA VAL A 145 -9.44 -8.33 -10.62
C VAL A 145 -10.95 -8.52 -10.45
N THR A 146 -11.71 -7.44 -10.60
CA THR A 146 -13.16 -7.41 -10.37
C THR A 146 -13.93 -6.73 -11.52
N ASN A 147 -13.22 -6.21 -12.54
CA ASN A 147 -13.79 -5.56 -13.70
C ASN A 147 -12.91 -5.76 -14.95
N GLU A 148 -13.43 -5.38 -16.12
CA GLU A 148 -12.74 -5.51 -17.41
C GLU A 148 -11.38 -4.79 -17.43
N ARG A 149 -11.27 -3.64 -16.76
CA ARG A 149 -10.06 -2.83 -16.78
C ARG A 149 -8.90 -3.55 -16.08
N THR A 150 -9.11 -4.09 -14.87
CA THR A 150 -8.05 -4.83 -14.17
C THR A 150 -7.80 -6.20 -14.75
N HIS A 151 -8.83 -6.82 -15.34
CA HIS A 151 -8.67 -8.04 -16.12
C HIS A 151 -7.77 -7.80 -17.34
N ASN A 152 -8.05 -6.76 -18.13
CA ASN A 152 -7.22 -6.36 -19.27
C ASN A 152 -5.79 -5.95 -18.83
N LYS A 153 -5.65 -5.31 -17.66
CA LYS A 153 -4.33 -5.01 -17.09
C LYS A 153 -3.56 -6.29 -16.80
N LEU A 154 -4.20 -7.30 -16.21
CA LEU A 154 -3.59 -8.61 -15.95
C LEU A 154 -3.20 -9.30 -17.28
N ASN A 155 -4.09 -9.29 -18.28
CA ASN A 155 -3.81 -9.88 -19.61
C ASN A 155 -2.63 -9.23 -20.33
N ARG A 156 -2.46 -7.91 -20.19
CA ARG A 156 -1.36 -7.15 -20.84
C ARG A 156 0.01 -7.38 -20.20
N LEU A 157 0.10 -7.95 -19.00
CA LEU A 157 1.39 -8.24 -18.39
C LEU A 157 2.08 -9.35 -19.17
N THR A 158 3.19 -9.04 -19.83
CA THR A 158 3.98 -9.99 -20.61
C THR A 158 4.51 -11.12 -19.72
N GLU A 159 5.00 -10.79 -18.53
CA GLU A 159 5.50 -11.74 -17.53
C GLU A 159 4.54 -11.85 -16.34
N LEU A 160 3.82 -12.97 -16.23
CA LEU A 160 2.98 -13.32 -15.09
C LEU A 160 3.63 -14.48 -14.31
N SER A 161 4.19 -14.11 -13.17
CA SER A 161 4.78 -15.04 -12.20
C SER A 161 4.13 -14.76 -10.85
N GLY A 162 3.36 -15.71 -10.34
CA GLY A 162 2.66 -15.53 -9.08
C GLY A 162 1.55 -16.54 -8.80
N LEU A 163 0.73 -16.22 -7.80
CA LEU A 163 -0.49 -16.95 -7.45
C LEU A 163 -1.72 -16.17 -7.93
N LEU A 164 -2.66 -16.88 -8.54
CA LEU A 164 -3.98 -16.37 -8.86
C LEU A 164 -5.02 -17.14 -8.06
N ILE A 165 -5.71 -16.43 -7.17
CA ILE A 165 -6.83 -16.96 -6.38
C ILE A 165 -8.11 -16.50 -7.05
N THR A 166 -8.97 -17.42 -7.45
CA THR A 166 -10.31 -17.10 -7.96
C THR A 166 -11.38 -17.43 -6.93
N THR A 167 -12.42 -16.61 -6.87
CA THR A 167 -13.53 -16.74 -5.92
C THR A 167 -14.79 -17.27 -6.58
N GLU A 168 -15.63 -17.96 -5.82
CA GLU A 168 -16.94 -18.46 -6.31
C GLU A 168 -17.95 -17.34 -6.55
N SER A 169 -17.75 -16.18 -5.93
CA SER A 169 -18.60 -15.01 -6.11
C SER A 169 -17.80 -13.72 -6.15
N LYS A 170 -18.44 -12.65 -6.63
CA LYS A 170 -17.81 -11.34 -6.78
C LYS A 170 -17.54 -10.69 -5.42
N VAL A 171 -16.31 -10.21 -5.24
CA VAL A 171 -15.93 -9.38 -4.10
C VAL A 171 -16.65 -8.04 -4.20
N LYS A 172 -17.43 -7.70 -3.18
CA LYS A 172 -18.14 -6.41 -3.09
C LYS A 172 -17.20 -5.37 -2.48
N LEU A 173 -16.94 -4.30 -3.23
CA LEU A 173 -16.25 -3.12 -2.72
C LEU A 173 -17.21 -2.27 -1.88
N PRO A 174 -16.70 -1.46 -0.93
CA PRO A 174 -17.52 -0.51 -0.21
C PRO A 174 -18.19 0.47 -1.19
N GLU A 175 -19.38 0.95 -0.81
CA GLU A 175 -20.16 1.85 -1.66
C GLU A 175 -19.37 3.11 -2.04
N GLY A 176 -19.38 3.45 -3.33
CA GLY A 176 -18.67 4.60 -3.88
C GLY A 176 -17.17 4.42 -4.09
N VAL A 177 -16.55 3.33 -3.61
CA VAL A 177 -15.10 3.08 -3.79
C VAL A 177 -14.82 2.54 -5.18
N LYS A 178 -13.96 3.24 -5.91
CA LYS A 178 -13.48 2.78 -7.22
C LYS A 178 -12.22 1.94 -7.04
N LEU A 179 -12.07 0.92 -7.87
CA LEU A 179 -10.90 0.03 -7.86
C LEU A 179 -9.57 0.79 -8.07
N GLU A 180 -9.62 1.95 -8.71
CA GLU A 180 -8.45 2.79 -8.96
C GLU A 180 -8.01 3.62 -7.75
N GLU A 181 -8.87 3.73 -6.74
CA GLU A 181 -8.58 4.43 -5.49
C GLU A 181 -7.92 3.49 -4.48
N ILE A 182 -7.90 2.18 -4.74
CA ILE A 182 -7.24 1.19 -3.89
C ILE A 182 -5.72 1.35 -4.04
N THR A 183 -5.07 1.72 -2.94
CA THR A 183 -3.62 1.87 -2.84
C THR A 183 -2.93 0.61 -2.36
N GLN A 184 -3.62 -0.19 -1.56
CA GLN A 184 -3.09 -1.41 -0.99
C GLN A 184 -4.18 -2.46 -0.87
N CYS A 185 -3.81 -3.72 -1.09
CA CYS A 185 -4.65 -4.87 -0.81
C CYS A 185 -3.82 -5.87 -0.04
N ALA A 186 -4.36 -6.37 1.07
CA ALA A 186 -3.86 -7.51 1.80
C ALA A 186 -4.91 -8.62 1.77
N THR A 187 -4.45 -9.86 1.71
CA THR A 187 -5.26 -11.05 1.51
C THR A 187 -4.92 -12.07 2.58
N THR A 188 -5.98 -12.63 3.17
CA THR A 188 -5.92 -13.78 4.07
C THR A 188 -6.84 -14.86 3.54
N VAL A 189 -6.30 -15.97 3.06
CA VAL A 189 -7.06 -17.17 2.72
C VAL A 189 -7.01 -18.11 3.91
N LYS A 190 -8.15 -18.47 4.48
CA LYS A 190 -8.25 -19.42 5.60
C LYS A 190 -9.61 -20.10 5.61
N ASN A 191 -9.65 -21.38 5.98
CA ASN A 191 -10.88 -22.17 6.10
C ASN A 191 -11.79 -22.10 4.86
N GLY A 192 -11.18 -22.13 3.67
CA GLY A 192 -11.94 -22.12 2.42
C GLY A 192 -12.41 -20.74 1.93
N LYS A 193 -12.15 -19.67 2.69
CA LYS A 193 -12.57 -18.31 2.37
C LYS A 193 -11.37 -17.39 2.19
N VAL A 194 -11.55 -16.36 1.39
CA VAL A 194 -10.63 -15.23 1.25
C VAL A 194 -11.23 -14.00 1.90
N SER A 195 -10.50 -13.44 2.86
CA SER A 195 -10.76 -12.13 3.44
C SER A 195 -9.77 -11.13 2.85
N LEU A 196 -10.26 -9.94 2.53
CA LEU A 196 -9.46 -8.87 1.95
C LEU A 196 -9.51 -7.64 2.85
N LEU A 197 -8.33 -7.10 3.17
CA LEU A 197 -8.19 -5.80 3.79
C LEU A 197 -7.66 -4.85 2.73
N ILE A 198 -8.45 -3.86 2.36
CA ILE A 198 -8.06 -2.85 1.37
C ILE A 198 -7.74 -1.53 2.06
N SER A 199 -6.71 -0.85 1.58
CA SER A 199 -6.51 0.58 1.80
C SER A 199 -6.86 1.32 0.53
N TYR A 200 -7.63 2.38 0.65
CA TYR A 200 -8.02 3.21 -0.48
C TYR A 200 -8.00 4.68 -0.10
N ILE A 201 -7.79 5.53 -1.10
CA ILE A 201 -7.77 6.97 -0.91
C ILE A 201 -9.13 7.57 -1.24
N LYS A 202 -9.57 8.51 -0.41
CA LYS A 202 -10.70 9.38 -0.72
C LYS A 202 -10.19 10.78 -1.00
N THR A 203 -10.23 11.19 -2.26
CA THR A 203 -9.89 12.56 -2.67
C THR A 203 -10.98 13.53 -2.21
N PHE A 204 -10.59 14.76 -1.89
CA PHE A 204 -11.55 15.78 -1.48
C PHE A 204 -12.50 16.14 -2.62
N HIS A 205 -13.79 16.21 -2.32
CA HIS A 205 -14.83 16.65 -3.24
C HIS A 205 -15.46 17.97 -2.76
N PRO A 206 -15.89 18.88 -3.67
CA PRO A 206 -16.54 20.12 -3.28
C PRO A 206 -17.78 19.93 -2.39
N SER A 207 -18.55 18.86 -2.63
CA SER A 207 -19.76 18.53 -1.85
C SER A 207 -19.49 17.83 -0.52
N ASP A 208 -18.23 17.61 -0.15
CA ASP A 208 -17.92 16.98 1.15
C ASP A 208 -18.35 17.89 2.30
N THR A 209 -18.97 17.28 3.30
CA THR A 209 -19.40 17.88 4.58
C THR A 209 -18.59 17.32 5.75
N LEU A 210 -18.70 17.90 6.95
CA LEU A 210 -18.05 17.34 8.15
C LEU A 210 -18.35 15.85 8.39
N ARG A 211 -19.60 15.42 8.12
CA ARG A 211 -20.05 14.03 8.29
C ARG A 211 -19.46 13.07 7.26
N THR A 212 -18.85 13.61 6.21
CA THR A 212 -18.19 12.82 5.18
C THR A 212 -16.93 12.15 5.71
N TYR A 213 -16.33 12.74 6.75
CA TYR A 213 -15.09 12.32 7.37
C TYR A 213 -15.37 11.76 8.78
N ASN A 214 -14.62 10.74 9.18
CA ASN A 214 -14.64 10.28 10.57
C ASN A 214 -13.77 11.19 11.47
N ASN A 215 -13.86 11.00 12.78
CA ASN A 215 -13.14 11.86 13.74
C ASN A 215 -11.61 11.72 13.63
N GLU A 216 -11.09 10.54 13.28
CA GLU A 216 -9.65 10.30 13.12
C GLU A 216 -9.12 10.99 11.86
N GLU A 217 -9.89 10.95 10.76
CA GLU A 217 -9.60 11.64 9.51
C GLU A 217 -9.58 13.15 9.73
N LEU A 218 -10.61 13.70 10.36
CA LEU A 218 -10.65 15.13 10.70
C LEU A 218 -9.49 15.52 11.62
N HIS A 219 -9.14 14.66 12.59
CA HIS A 219 -8.00 14.90 13.46
C HIS A 219 -6.69 14.94 12.68
N TYR A 220 -6.45 13.98 11.79
CA TYR A 220 -5.29 13.96 10.91
C TYR A 220 -5.20 15.22 10.03
N LEU A 221 -6.31 15.63 9.40
CA LEU A 221 -6.35 16.80 8.53
C LEU A 221 -6.02 18.10 9.30
N LEU A 222 -6.60 18.26 10.49
CA LEU A 222 -6.46 19.46 11.31
C LEU A 222 -5.08 19.55 11.97
N THR A 223 -4.52 18.43 12.41
CA THR A 223 -3.19 18.39 13.06
C THR A 223 -2.03 18.35 12.08
N ASN A 224 -2.29 18.27 10.77
CA ASN A 224 -1.25 18.32 9.75
C ASN A 224 -0.43 19.60 9.92
N ARG A 225 0.90 19.46 9.92
CA ARG A 225 1.83 20.59 10.05
C ARG A 225 1.57 21.59 8.93
N ALA A 226 1.59 22.87 9.24
CA ALA A 226 1.46 23.93 8.25
C ALA A 226 2.82 24.41 7.73
N ILE A 227 2.83 24.85 6.48
CA ILE A 227 3.93 25.54 5.79
C ILE A 227 3.41 26.92 5.40
N SER A 228 4.05 27.95 5.93
CA SER A 228 3.79 29.35 5.58
C SER A 228 5.06 30.00 5.07
N LYS A 229 4.91 30.94 4.12
CA LYS A 229 6.02 31.74 3.56
C LYS A 229 6.68 32.63 4.62
N ASP A 230 5.94 33.00 5.66
CA ASP A 230 6.33 34.03 6.64
C ASP A 230 6.85 33.46 7.97
N THR A 231 6.81 32.15 8.17
CA THR A 231 7.29 31.53 9.40
C THR A 231 8.08 30.27 9.11
N SER A 232 9.40 30.34 9.30
CA SER A 232 10.30 29.18 9.36
C SER A 232 10.00 28.23 10.52
N ASN A 233 9.09 28.61 11.44
CA ASN A 233 8.73 27.83 12.61
C ASN A 233 7.69 26.73 12.32
N SER A 234 8.07 25.50 12.65
CA SER A 234 7.38 24.23 12.45
C SER A 234 6.18 23.96 13.37
N ILE A 235 5.65 24.97 14.05
CA ILE A 235 4.75 24.78 15.22
C ILE A 235 3.27 24.81 14.82
N PHE A 236 2.92 25.54 13.76
CA PHE A 236 1.52 25.69 13.36
C PHE A 236 1.00 24.47 12.60
N SER A 237 -0.31 24.26 12.72
CA SER A 237 -1.09 23.20 12.09
C SER A 237 -2.18 23.81 11.20
N VAL A 238 -2.76 23.00 10.32
CA VAL A 238 -3.91 23.41 9.50
C VAL A 238 -5.06 23.95 10.37
N TYR A 239 -5.26 23.35 11.54
CA TYR A 239 -6.23 23.80 12.52
C TYR A 239 -6.06 25.27 12.92
N ASP A 240 -4.82 25.75 13.09
CA ASP A 240 -4.56 27.13 13.49
C ASP A 240 -5.03 28.13 12.43
N TYR A 241 -4.85 27.79 11.15
CA TYR A 241 -5.34 28.60 10.02
C TYR A 241 -6.86 28.53 9.86
N VAL A 242 -7.47 27.36 10.09
CA VAL A 242 -8.92 27.22 10.12
C VAL A 242 -9.52 28.09 11.22
N LEU A 243 -8.95 28.03 12.42
CA LEU A 243 -9.38 28.82 13.55
C LEU A 243 -9.22 30.32 13.30
N LEU A 244 -8.06 30.73 12.79
CA LEU A 244 -7.79 32.12 12.43
C LEU A 244 -8.85 32.64 11.46
N LYS A 245 -9.14 31.89 10.39
CA LYS A 245 -10.14 32.27 9.38
C LYS A 245 -11.54 32.40 9.99
N ILE A 246 -11.97 31.43 10.80
CA ILE A 246 -13.29 31.48 11.46
C ILE A 246 -13.39 32.68 12.41
N LEU A 247 -12.35 32.98 13.19
CA LEU A 247 -12.36 34.12 14.12
C LEU A 247 -12.30 35.48 13.40
N GLN A 248 -11.57 35.56 12.27
CA GLN A 248 -11.50 36.78 11.45
C GLN A 248 -12.82 37.06 10.72
N GLU A 249 -13.47 36.02 10.19
CA GLU A 249 -14.77 36.16 9.50
C GLU A 249 -15.94 36.34 10.48
N CYS A 250 -15.82 35.86 11.72
CA CYS A 250 -16.83 36.08 12.75
C CYS A 250 -16.93 37.58 13.08
N PRO A 251 -18.15 38.18 13.03
CA PRO A 251 -18.35 39.58 13.35
C PRO A 251 -17.81 39.93 14.74
N ASP A 252 -17.45 41.19 14.92
CA ASP A 252 -16.99 41.67 16.21
C ASP A 252 -18.07 41.54 17.27
N ILE A 253 -17.68 40.97 18.40
CA ILE A 253 -18.54 40.76 19.55
C ILE A 253 -18.48 42.06 20.35
N LYS A 254 -19.29 43.04 19.96
CA LYS A 254 -19.44 44.27 20.75
C LYS A 254 -20.19 43.95 22.03
N ASN A 255 -19.63 44.36 23.17
CA ASN A 255 -20.29 44.27 24.45
C ASN A 255 -21.42 45.31 24.53
N GLU A 256 -22.61 44.82 24.89
CA GLU A 256 -23.60 45.50 25.75
C GLU A 256 -24.53 46.61 25.24
N ASP A 257 -24.53 47.05 23.98
CA ASP A 257 -25.62 47.92 23.51
C ASP A 257 -26.67 47.15 22.69
N GLU A 258 -27.75 46.79 23.38
CA GLU A 258 -29.00 46.19 22.90
C GLU A 258 -29.76 47.05 21.86
N THR A 259 -29.16 47.31 20.70
CA THR A 259 -29.86 47.92 19.56
C THR A 259 -29.60 47.24 18.22
N ASP A 260 -28.64 46.31 18.12
CA ASP A 260 -28.45 45.55 16.89
C ASP A 260 -29.61 44.55 16.72
N GLN A 261 -30.47 44.82 15.74
CA GLN A 261 -31.58 43.94 15.33
C GLN A 261 -31.10 42.52 14.94
N ASN A 262 -29.79 42.31 14.77
CA ASN A 262 -29.19 41.05 14.37
C ASN A 262 -27.87 40.75 15.14
N PRO A 263 -27.94 40.12 16.33
CA PRO A 263 -26.74 39.78 17.13
C PRO A 263 -25.75 38.89 16.36
N TRP A 264 -24.46 38.96 16.74
CA TRP A 264 -23.36 38.26 16.03
C TRP A 264 -23.64 36.77 15.79
N PHE A 265 -24.25 36.08 16.77
CA PHE A 265 -24.57 34.65 16.70
C PHE A 265 -25.71 34.29 15.72
N ARG A 266 -26.46 35.27 15.22
CA ARG A 266 -27.49 35.07 14.17
C ARG A 266 -26.96 35.24 12.76
N THR A 267 -25.78 35.85 12.60
CA THR A 267 -25.12 35.98 11.30
C THR A 267 -24.65 34.63 10.76
N ASN A 268 -24.46 34.51 9.44
CA ASN A 268 -23.97 33.26 8.83
C ASN A 268 -22.61 32.84 9.42
N ALA A 269 -21.66 33.78 9.49
CA ALA A 269 -20.34 33.55 10.07
C ALA A 269 -20.40 33.20 11.57
N GLY A 270 -21.28 33.85 12.34
CA GLY A 270 -21.52 33.49 13.74
C GLY A 270 -22.07 32.07 13.92
N LYS A 271 -23.02 31.64 13.07
CA LYS A 271 -23.55 30.27 13.07
C LYS A 271 -22.48 29.24 12.69
N ILE A 272 -21.64 29.54 11.70
CA ILE A 272 -20.48 28.72 11.32
C ILE A 272 -19.54 28.56 12.52
N ALA A 273 -19.18 29.65 13.20
CA ALA A 273 -18.31 29.62 14.37
C ALA A 273 -18.93 28.75 15.49
N LEU A 274 -20.19 28.98 15.84
CA LEU A 274 -20.89 28.18 16.86
C LEU A 274 -20.94 26.70 16.52
N ARG A 275 -21.22 26.36 15.24
CA ARG A 275 -21.22 24.98 14.76
C ARG A 275 -19.84 24.35 14.85
N PHE A 276 -18.79 25.05 14.42
CA PHE A 276 -17.40 24.59 14.47
C PHE A 276 -16.95 24.30 15.91
N PHE A 277 -17.06 25.30 16.80
CA PHE A 277 -16.58 25.17 18.18
C PHE A 277 -17.37 24.13 18.99
N THR A 278 -18.63 23.89 18.64
CA THR A 278 -19.41 22.82 19.26
C THR A 278 -19.06 21.44 18.69
N TYR A 279 -18.87 21.32 17.37
CA TYR A 279 -18.52 20.04 16.75
C TYR A 279 -17.12 19.56 17.19
N PHE A 280 -16.17 20.49 17.31
CA PHE A 280 -14.78 20.19 17.68
C PHE A 280 -14.49 20.38 19.18
N GLU A 281 -15.50 20.46 20.05
CA GLU A 281 -15.31 20.69 21.49
C GLU A 281 -14.39 19.65 22.15
N ASP A 282 -14.55 18.37 21.81
CA ASP A 282 -13.69 17.31 22.35
C ASP A 282 -12.29 17.34 21.75
N PHE A 283 -12.16 17.75 20.49
CA PHE A 283 -10.86 17.96 19.83
C PHE A 283 -10.08 19.09 20.52
N LEU A 284 -10.77 20.18 20.88
CA LEU A 284 -10.23 21.32 21.64
C LEU A 284 -9.77 20.96 23.05
N LYS A 285 -10.45 20.01 23.71
CA LYS A 285 -10.07 19.53 25.05
C LYS A 285 -8.85 18.61 25.01
N LYS A 286 -8.74 17.78 23.97
CA LYS A 286 -7.67 16.78 23.84
C LYS A 286 -6.37 17.36 23.30
N ASN A 287 -6.45 18.38 22.45
CA ASN A 287 -5.28 19.01 21.83
C ASN A 287 -5.03 20.37 22.48
N LYS A 288 -3.78 20.63 22.89
CA LYS A 288 -3.40 21.97 23.35
C LYS A 288 -3.45 22.92 22.16
N LEU A 289 -4.14 24.05 22.34
CA LEU A 289 -4.20 25.14 21.36
C LEU A 289 -2.79 25.74 21.18
N PRO A 290 -2.19 25.71 19.98
CA PRO A 290 -0.84 26.27 19.74
C PRO A 290 -0.76 27.80 19.70
N LEU A 291 -1.80 28.54 20.10
CA LEU A 291 -2.08 29.85 19.51
C LEU A 291 -1.23 30.98 20.09
N ASN A 292 -0.35 31.53 19.25
CA ASN A 292 0.07 32.93 19.28
C ASN A 292 -0.94 33.79 18.49
N LEU A 293 -2.22 33.79 18.87
CA LEU A 293 -3.22 34.68 18.25
C LEU A 293 -3.04 36.12 18.77
N PRO A 294 -3.36 37.15 17.96
CA PRO A 294 -3.58 38.50 18.47
C PRO A 294 -4.60 38.49 19.61
N ILE A 295 -4.39 39.35 20.62
CA ILE A 295 -5.21 39.45 21.84
C ILE A 295 -6.70 39.57 21.51
N ASP A 296 -7.06 40.34 20.49
CA ASP A 296 -8.46 40.56 20.10
C ASP A 296 -9.15 39.26 19.65
N LEU A 297 -8.43 38.38 18.95
CA LEU A 297 -8.96 37.08 18.51
C LEU A 297 -9.04 36.08 19.66
N ILE A 298 -8.14 36.17 20.65
CA ILE A 298 -8.21 35.38 21.88
C ILE A 298 -9.48 35.74 22.67
N ASN A 299 -9.73 37.03 22.85
CA ASN A 299 -10.93 37.52 23.52
C ASN A 299 -12.20 37.08 22.78
N LYS A 300 -12.20 37.19 21.45
CA LYS A 300 -13.31 36.72 20.60
C LYS A 300 -13.56 35.22 20.78
N PHE A 301 -12.51 34.40 20.76
CA PHE A 301 -12.61 32.97 21.01
C PHE A 301 -13.21 32.64 22.39
N GLN A 302 -12.73 33.30 23.46
CA GLN A 302 -13.27 33.11 24.81
C GLN A 302 -14.76 33.50 24.89
N HIS A 303 -15.14 34.65 24.33
CA HIS A 303 -16.54 35.06 24.27
C HIS A 303 -17.44 34.03 23.56
N ILE A 304 -16.98 33.44 22.45
CA ILE A 304 -17.73 32.40 21.76
C ILE A 304 -17.87 31.14 22.63
N GLN A 305 -16.79 30.72 23.29
CA GLN A 305 -16.84 29.56 24.19
C GLN A 305 -17.78 29.78 25.38
N ASP A 306 -17.77 30.96 25.97
CA ASP A 306 -18.62 31.30 27.10
C ASP A 306 -20.08 31.43 26.68
N TYR A 307 -20.36 32.00 25.50
CA TYR A 307 -21.69 31.96 24.90
C TYR A 307 -22.18 30.52 24.69
N ILE A 308 -21.33 29.63 24.15
CA ILE A 308 -21.71 28.21 23.95
C ILE A 308 -22.06 27.55 25.28
N LYS A 309 -21.25 27.75 26.34
CA LYS A 309 -21.52 27.22 27.68
C LYS A 309 -22.84 27.76 28.23
N PHE A 310 -23.05 29.08 28.16
CA PHE A 310 -24.27 29.73 28.63
C PHE A 310 -25.50 29.23 27.85
N ALA A 311 -25.44 29.19 26.53
CA ALA A 311 -26.54 28.76 25.67
C ALA A 311 -26.88 27.27 25.88
N LYS A 312 -25.88 26.41 26.10
CA LYS A 312 -26.09 25.00 26.48
C LYS A 312 -26.80 24.86 27.82
N ALA A 313 -26.32 25.57 28.86
CA ALA A 313 -26.89 25.52 30.19
C ALA A 313 -28.36 25.99 30.23
N ASN A 314 -28.73 26.93 29.35
CA ASN A 314 -30.08 27.49 29.26
C ASN A 314 -30.97 26.82 28.19
N GLY A 315 -30.51 25.76 27.52
CA GLY A 315 -31.29 25.08 26.47
C GLY A 315 -31.59 25.94 25.23
N LYS A 316 -30.82 27.02 25.00
CA LYS A 316 -31.01 27.98 23.91
C LYS A 316 -30.07 27.75 22.71
N LEU A 317 -29.17 26.77 22.80
CA LEU A 317 -28.20 26.49 21.75
C LEU A 317 -28.85 25.72 20.60
N ILE A 318 -29.17 26.41 19.51
CA ILE A 318 -29.67 25.80 18.27
C ILE A 318 -28.49 25.64 17.31
N ILE A 319 -28.05 24.41 17.09
CA ILE A 319 -26.99 24.08 16.14
C ILE A 319 -27.52 23.07 15.13
N THR A 320 -27.61 23.49 13.88
CA THR A 320 -28.00 22.66 12.75
C THR A 320 -26.76 22.19 11.98
N SER A 321 -26.91 21.14 11.17
CA SER A 321 -25.86 20.68 10.24
C SER A 321 -25.82 21.45 8.92
N GLU A 322 -26.59 22.53 8.81
CA GLU A 322 -26.69 23.37 7.60
C GLU A 322 -25.31 23.89 7.17
N HIS A 323 -24.45 24.22 8.14
CA HIS A 323 -23.11 24.77 7.90
C HIS A 323 -22.00 23.70 7.87
N ASP A 324 -22.33 22.39 7.86
CA ASP A 324 -21.32 21.33 7.81
C ASP A 324 -20.51 21.36 6.50
N GLN A 325 -21.09 21.85 5.40
CA GLN A 325 -20.41 22.01 4.12
C GLN A 325 -19.47 23.24 4.13
N ASP A 326 -19.91 24.35 4.72
CA ASP A 326 -19.11 25.58 4.83
C ASP A 326 -17.85 25.33 5.65
N ILE A 327 -17.99 24.66 6.80
CA ILE A 327 -16.85 24.31 7.65
C ILE A 327 -15.90 23.35 6.94
N ALA A 328 -16.44 22.34 6.25
CA ALA A 328 -15.61 21.43 5.46
C ALA A 328 -14.86 22.18 4.34
N ALA A 329 -15.49 23.17 3.70
CA ALA A 329 -14.83 24.03 2.72
C ALA A 329 -13.69 24.85 3.33
N ILE A 330 -13.88 25.45 4.51
CA ILE A 330 -12.83 26.16 5.25
C ILE A 330 -11.66 25.24 5.58
N ILE A 331 -11.93 24.02 6.07
CA ILE A 331 -10.88 23.03 6.39
C ILE A 331 -10.11 22.65 5.13
N LYS A 332 -10.81 22.37 4.02
CA LYS A 332 -10.18 22.01 2.74
C LYS A 332 -9.32 23.15 2.21
N ASP A 333 -9.82 24.38 2.24
CA ASP A 333 -9.10 25.58 1.79
C ASP A 333 -7.81 25.79 2.59
N ALA A 334 -7.90 25.73 3.92
CA ALA A 334 -6.73 25.83 4.79
C ALA A 334 -5.75 24.67 4.55
N TYR A 335 -6.25 23.44 4.35
CA TYR A 335 -5.40 22.29 4.07
C TYR A 335 -4.67 22.45 2.73
N TYR A 336 -5.35 22.83 1.64
CA TYR A 336 -4.69 23.05 0.35
C TYR A 336 -3.66 24.19 0.41
N THR A 337 -3.98 25.24 1.14
CA THR A 337 -3.15 26.45 1.21
C THR A 337 -1.90 26.23 2.07
N TYR A 338 -2.04 25.57 3.21
CA TYR A 338 -1.01 25.54 4.25
C TYR A 338 -0.49 24.16 4.59
N SER A 339 -1.19 23.06 4.31
CA SER A 339 -0.73 21.74 4.78
C SER A 339 0.63 21.37 4.22
N TYR A 340 1.44 20.72 5.05
CA TYR A 340 2.69 20.09 4.67
C TYR A 340 2.44 19.01 3.61
N ASP A 341 1.29 18.33 3.67
CA ASP A 341 0.92 17.28 2.74
C ASP A 341 0.78 17.73 1.27
N ILE A 342 0.48 19.00 1.07
CA ILE A 342 0.30 19.61 -0.27
C ILE A 342 1.51 20.48 -0.63
N ASN A 343 2.09 21.18 0.35
CA ASN A 343 3.05 22.26 0.11
C ASN A 343 4.51 21.86 0.38
N HIS A 344 4.79 20.60 0.75
CA HIS A 344 6.16 20.11 0.93
C HIS A 344 6.66 19.24 -0.22
N TYR A 345 7.97 19.34 -0.50
CA TYR A 345 8.63 18.61 -1.58
C TYR A 345 8.63 17.08 -1.40
N SER A 346 8.78 16.58 -0.17
CA SER A 346 8.60 15.15 0.15
C SER A 346 7.25 14.57 -0.31
N HIS A 347 6.22 15.42 -0.46
CA HIS A 347 4.89 15.00 -0.86
C HIS A 347 4.67 14.90 -2.37
N LEU A 348 5.58 15.40 -3.21
CA LEU A 348 5.55 15.12 -4.66
C LEU A 348 5.56 13.61 -4.92
N TRP A 349 6.40 12.87 -4.17
CA TRP A 349 6.35 11.41 -4.17
C TRP A 349 5.04 10.91 -3.57
N LYS A 350 4.68 11.29 -2.33
CA LYS A 350 3.51 10.72 -1.63
C LYS A 350 2.21 10.86 -2.42
N ASN A 351 2.05 11.94 -3.17
CA ASN A 351 0.85 12.16 -3.96
C ASN A 351 0.64 11.04 -5.00
N HIS A 352 1.66 10.27 -5.43
CA HIS A 352 1.54 9.13 -6.38
C HIS A 352 0.42 8.13 -6.09
N LEU A 353 -0.05 8.06 -4.83
CA LEU A 353 -1.18 7.25 -4.40
C LEU A 353 -2.50 7.69 -5.05
N CYS A 354 -2.62 8.95 -5.46
CA CYS A 354 -3.75 9.49 -6.22
C CYS A 354 -3.67 9.16 -7.71
N ARG A 355 -4.82 8.82 -8.32
CA ARG A 355 -4.92 8.46 -9.75
C ARG A 355 -4.38 9.57 -10.67
N ASN A 356 -4.66 10.83 -10.32
CA ASN A 356 -4.15 12.02 -11.01
C ASN A 356 -2.68 12.34 -10.71
N SER A 357 -2.02 11.53 -9.89
CA SER A 357 -0.71 11.87 -9.33
C SER A 357 0.40 10.95 -9.80
N ASN A 358 0.05 9.78 -10.34
CA ASN A 358 0.82 9.21 -11.44
C ASN A 358 0.96 10.21 -12.60
N TYR A 359 -0.01 11.10 -12.78
CA TYR A 359 0.11 12.20 -13.73
C TYR A 359 1.05 13.30 -13.23
N ILE A 360 1.09 13.64 -11.93
CA ILE A 360 2.13 14.54 -11.37
C ILE A 360 3.54 14.03 -11.66
N LEU A 361 3.88 12.79 -11.30
CA LEU A 361 5.23 12.26 -11.55
C LEU A 361 5.55 12.19 -13.05
N LYS A 362 4.57 11.87 -13.90
CA LYS A 362 4.73 11.93 -15.36
C LYS A 362 4.93 13.36 -15.87
N LEU A 363 4.22 14.32 -15.28
CA LEU A 363 4.31 15.74 -15.63
C LEU A 363 5.65 16.32 -15.20
N VAL A 364 6.13 15.98 -13.99
CA VAL A 364 7.48 16.27 -13.51
C VAL A 364 8.50 15.72 -14.49
N ASN A 365 8.41 14.42 -14.82
CA ASN A 365 9.34 13.80 -15.77
C ASN A 365 9.29 14.49 -17.15
N LYS A 366 8.11 14.82 -17.66
CA LYS A 366 7.97 15.54 -18.93
C LYS A 366 8.60 16.93 -18.87
N LYS A 367 8.24 17.75 -17.87
CA LYS A 367 8.78 19.11 -17.73
C LYS A 367 10.29 19.11 -17.48
N ILE A 368 10.86 18.11 -16.79
CA ILE A 368 12.31 17.97 -16.61
C ILE A 368 13.03 17.79 -17.96
N GLN A 369 12.39 17.16 -18.95
CA GLN A 369 12.98 16.96 -20.28
C GLN A 369 12.89 18.24 -21.14
N ASP A 370 11.86 19.05 -20.94
CA ASP A 370 11.52 20.17 -21.81
C ASP A 370 11.95 21.54 -21.25
N ASN A 371 12.21 21.65 -19.94
CA ASN A 371 12.46 22.92 -19.25
C ASN A 371 13.80 22.89 -18.50
N VAL A 372 14.79 23.60 -19.06
CA VAL A 372 16.16 23.72 -18.50
C VAL A 372 16.16 24.28 -17.08
N MET A 373 15.32 25.28 -16.81
CA MET A 373 15.24 25.89 -15.48
C MET A 373 14.73 24.89 -14.45
N LEU A 374 13.68 24.13 -14.78
CA LEU A 374 13.18 23.08 -13.90
C LEU A 374 14.21 21.97 -13.72
N GLN A 375 14.89 21.55 -14.79
CA GLN A 375 15.93 20.54 -14.70
C GLN A 375 17.06 20.97 -13.75
N LEU A 376 17.52 22.22 -13.85
CA LEU A 376 18.51 22.79 -12.94
C LEU A 376 18.01 22.85 -11.48
N MET A 377 16.77 23.29 -11.25
CA MET A 377 16.15 23.26 -9.92
C MET A 377 16.10 21.84 -9.36
N CYS A 378 15.73 20.85 -10.18
CA CYS A 378 15.70 19.44 -9.80
C CYS A 378 17.11 18.88 -9.53
N THR A 379 18.12 19.22 -10.35
CA THR A 379 19.51 18.82 -10.12
C THR A 379 20.03 19.34 -8.79
N LEU A 380 19.68 20.59 -8.43
CA LEU A 380 20.01 21.18 -7.13
C LEU A 380 19.23 20.52 -5.98
N ALA A 381 17.92 20.32 -6.13
CA ALA A 381 17.04 19.82 -5.07
C ALA A 381 17.41 18.42 -4.56
N VAL A 382 18.00 17.58 -5.41
CA VAL A 382 18.35 16.18 -5.10
C VAL A 382 19.75 15.98 -4.50
N ILE A 383 20.48 17.08 -4.22
CA ILE A 383 21.78 17.00 -3.57
C ILE A 383 21.58 16.71 -2.08
N ASP A 384 21.82 15.47 -1.68
CA ASP A 384 21.58 15.00 -0.31
C ASP A 384 22.77 15.28 0.63
N GLN A 385 23.93 15.72 0.10
CA GLN A 385 25.14 15.92 0.90
C GLN A 385 25.02 17.08 1.91
N TYR A 386 24.18 18.08 1.59
CA TYR A 386 24.04 19.31 2.37
C TYR A 386 22.68 19.42 3.07
N ASP A 387 21.84 18.39 2.99
CA ASP A 387 20.52 18.34 3.61
C ASP A 387 20.19 16.92 4.11
N ILE A 388 20.06 16.77 5.42
CA ILE A 388 19.90 15.49 6.14
C ILE A 388 18.41 15.05 6.20
N SER A 389 17.51 15.76 5.51
CA SER A 389 16.07 15.43 5.49
C SER A 389 15.81 13.99 4.99
N THR A 390 15.53 13.08 5.93
CA THR A 390 15.13 11.69 5.63
C THR A 390 13.77 11.63 4.93
N GLU A 391 12.95 12.68 5.10
CA GLU A 391 11.61 12.80 4.54
C GLU A 391 11.62 12.94 3.01
N ASP A 392 12.63 13.64 2.46
CA ASP A 392 12.73 13.94 1.02
C ASP A 392 13.36 12.80 0.21
N LYS A 393 13.96 11.80 0.87
CA LYS A 393 14.73 10.71 0.25
C LYS A 393 13.98 10.01 -0.88
N LYS A 394 12.67 9.76 -0.72
CA LYS A 394 11.86 9.07 -1.75
C LYS A 394 11.64 9.96 -2.97
N THR A 395 11.30 11.24 -2.78
CA THR A 395 11.19 12.22 -3.87
C THR A 395 12.54 12.38 -4.59
N ASN A 396 13.64 12.52 -3.84
CA ASN A 396 14.99 12.65 -4.41
C ASN A 396 15.36 11.43 -5.25
N THR A 397 15.06 10.22 -4.78
CA THR A 397 15.34 8.98 -5.53
C THR A 397 14.61 8.95 -6.87
N ILE A 398 13.32 9.31 -6.88
CA ILE A 398 12.53 9.34 -8.11
C ILE A 398 13.04 10.42 -9.07
N ILE A 399 13.28 11.64 -8.59
CA ILE A 399 13.76 12.74 -9.45
C ILE A 399 15.16 12.46 -9.98
N LYS A 400 16.08 11.88 -9.19
CA LYS A 400 17.38 11.41 -9.67
C LYS A 400 17.23 10.43 -10.83
N THR A 401 16.31 9.48 -10.71
CA THR A 401 16.04 8.51 -11.78
C THR A 401 15.52 9.20 -13.05
N MET A 402 14.63 10.19 -12.90
CA MET A 402 14.14 11.00 -14.03
C MET A 402 15.27 11.79 -14.70
N LEU A 403 16.13 12.44 -13.92
CA LEU A 403 17.29 13.21 -14.40
C LEU A 403 18.30 12.32 -15.14
N LEU A 404 18.56 11.10 -14.66
CA LEU A 404 19.46 10.16 -15.35
C LEU A 404 18.99 9.81 -16.77
N ASN A 405 17.67 9.82 -16.99
CA ASN A 405 17.03 9.53 -18.27
C ASN A 405 16.86 10.76 -19.17
N THR A 406 17.42 11.91 -18.81
CA THR A 406 17.40 13.10 -19.67
C THR A 406 18.43 13.02 -20.78
N LYS A 407 18.05 13.45 -21.99
CA LYS A 407 18.95 13.47 -23.15
C LYS A 407 20.09 14.48 -22.99
N GLN A 408 19.76 15.66 -22.47
CA GLN A 408 20.72 16.73 -22.17
C GLN A 408 20.79 16.90 -20.67
N LYS A 409 22.01 16.96 -20.12
CA LYS A 409 22.24 17.08 -18.67
C LYS A 409 22.81 18.45 -18.35
N PHE A 410 22.23 19.12 -17.36
CA PHE A 410 22.75 20.37 -16.83
C PHE A 410 23.29 20.14 -15.43
N SER A 411 24.48 20.69 -15.17
CA SER A 411 25.18 20.60 -13.89
C SER A 411 25.04 21.90 -13.10
N VAL A 412 25.04 21.78 -11.78
CA VAL A 412 25.07 22.90 -10.82
C VAL A 412 26.41 22.99 -10.08
N GLU A 413 27.43 22.23 -10.51
CA GLU A 413 28.74 22.17 -9.85
C GLU A 413 29.41 23.53 -9.67
N GLN A 414 29.27 24.47 -10.63
CA GLN A 414 29.89 25.80 -10.49
C GLN A 414 29.28 26.61 -9.33
N ILE A 415 28.02 26.37 -8.96
CA ILE A 415 27.39 26.99 -7.77
C ILE A 415 27.95 26.36 -6.49
N ILE A 416 28.17 25.04 -6.49
CA ILE A 416 28.74 24.33 -5.33
C ILE A 416 30.19 24.76 -5.11
N ASN A 417 30.94 24.90 -6.20
CA ASN A 417 32.35 25.29 -6.17
C ASN A 417 32.57 26.79 -5.91
N SER A 418 31.52 27.62 -5.98
CA SER A 418 31.59 29.06 -5.70
C SER A 418 31.23 29.42 -4.26
N VAL A 419 31.10 28.42 -3.37
CA VAL A 419 30.93 28.68 -1.93
C VAL A 419 32.19 29.35 -1.39
N ASP A 420 32.02 30.49 -0.72
CA ASP A 420 33.10 31.17 -0.04
C ASP A 420 33.63 30.29 1.10
N PRO A 421 34.93 29.94 1.10
CA PRO A 421 35.50 29.03 2.09
C PRO A 421 35.54 29.62 3.52
N ASN A 422 35.44 30.94 3.67
CA ASN A 422 35.46 31.64 4.95
C ASN A 422 34.06 31.77 5.56
N THR A 423 33.03 31.98 4.74
CA THR A 423 31.65 32.19 5.23
C THR A 423 30.75 30.97 5.06
N GLY A 424 31.09 30.06 4.15
CA GLY A 424 30.22 28.94 3.77
C GLY A 424 28.98 29.34 2.97
N LEU A 425 28.96 30.57 2.41
CA LEU A 425 27.83 31.14 1.68
C LEU A 425 28.11 31.24 0.17
N ILE A 426 27.04 31.27 -0.62
CA ILE A 426 27.03 31.49 -2.06
C ILE A 426 26.59 32.93 -2.32
N ASP A 427 27.32 33.66 -3.16
CA ASP A 427 26.88 34.95 -3.70
C ASP A 427 25.81 34.74 -4.78
N LEU A 428 24.59 35.18 -4.48
CA LEU A 428 23.42 35.07 -5.36
C LEU A 428 23.38 36.13 -6.46
N THR A 429 24.28 37.12 -6.40
CA THR A 429 24.45 38.16 -7.42
C THR A 429 25.51 37.80 -8.47
N GLN A 430 26.21 36.69 -8.26
CA GLN A 430 27.26 36.21 -9.15
C GLN A 430 26.73 35.97 -10.57
N ASN A 431 27.45 36.51 -11.56
CA ASN A 431 27.14 36.31 -12.97
C ASN A 431 28.08 35.29 -13.61
N TYR A 432 27.55 34.12 -13.95
CA TYR A 432 28.26 33.10 -14.72
C TYR A 432 28.13 33.40 -16.22
N ALA A 433 29.01 34.25 -16.74
CA ALA A 433 29.00 34.67 -18.15
C ALA A 433 29.00 33.48 -19.14
N ASN A 434 29.70 32.40 -18.81
CA ASN A 434 29.77 31.18 -19.63
C ASN A 434 28.59 30.21 -19.40
N ASN A 435 27.71 30.50 -18.44
CA ASN A 435 26.57 29.65 -18.11
C ASN A 435 25.34 30.51 -17.70
N PRO A 436 24.69 31.18 -18.67
CA PRO A 436 23.59 32.11 -18.38
C PRO A 436 22.40 31.45 -17.68
N ASN A 437 22.21 30.14 -17.86
CA ASN A 437 21.17 29.38 -17.17
C ASN A 437 21.41 29.30 -15.65
N MET A 438 22.68 29.28 -15.21
CA MET A 438 23.04 29.28 -13.79
C MET A 438 22.81 30.66 -13.16
N THR A 439 23.18 31.74 -13.86
CA THR A 439 22.83 33.11 -13.42
C THR A 439 21.32 33.27 -13.28
N ALA A 440 20.55 32.76 -14.26
CA ALA A 440 19.10 32.81 -14.21
C ALA A 440 18.52 31.95 -13.05
N LEU A 441 19.11 30.80 -12.74
CA LEU A 441 18.73 29.95 -11.61
C LEU A 441 18.94 30.68 -10.28
N LEU A 442 20.12 31.26 -10.04
CA LEU A 442 20.39 32.00 -8.81
C LEU A 442 19.43 33.18 -8.65
N LYS A 443 19.21 33.95 -9.72
CA LYS A 443 18.25 35.06 -9.70
C LYS A 443 16.82 34.60 -9.40
N LYS A 444 16.41 33.43 -9.89
CA LYS A 444 15.08 32.85 -9.61
C LYS A 444 14.95 32.44 -8.14
N LEU A 445 16.01 31.92 -7.54
CA LEU A 445 16.01 31.39 -6.17
C LEU A 445 16.48 32.41 -5.11
N SER A 446 16.93 33.60 -5.51
CA SER A 446 17.54 34.55 -4.56
C SER A 446 16.54 35.21 -3.62
N HIS A 447 15.27 35.35 -4.01
CA HIS A 447 14.22 36.02 -3.20
C HIS A 447 14.65 37.41 -2.69
N ASN A 448 15.46 38.14 -3.46
CA ASN A 448 16.09 39.43 -3.12
C ASN A 448 17.25 39.39 -2.09
N ASP A 449 17.66 38.21 -1.64
CA ASP A 449 18.86 38.05 -0.82
C ASP A 449 20.12 38.15 -1.68
N LYS A 450 21.20 38.64 -1.06
CA LYS A 450 22.52 38.72 -1.70
C LYS A 450 23.31 37.43 -1.56
N GLU A 451 23.12 36.70 -0.47
CA GLU A 451 23.89 35.50 -0.14
C GLU A 451 23.02 34.46 0.57
N CYS A 452 23.32 33.17 0.41
CA CYS A 452 22.71 32.09 1.20
C CYS A 452 23.60 30.85 1.27
N SER A 453 23.33 29.95 2.23
CA SER A 453 24.01 28.64 2.28
C SER A 453 23.49 27.70 1.18
N ILE A 454 24.27 26.66 0.81
CA ILE A 454 23.81 25.62 -0.13
C ILE A 454 22.49 25.00 0.35
N GLY A 455 22.37 24.67 1.64
CA GLY A 455 21.17 24.05 2.19
C GLY A 455 19.93 24.93 2.03
N GLU A 456 20.08 26.24 2.22
CA GLU A 456 18.99 27.20 1.98
C GLU A 456 18.64 27.30 0.49
N LEU A 457 19.63 27.32 -0.39
CA LEU A 457 19.41 27.32 -1.84
C LEU A 457 18.67 26.04 -2.32
N ILE A 458 19.03 24.88 -1.77
CA ILE A 458 18.33 23.61 -1.99
C ILE A 458 16.89 23.69 -1.51
N ARG A 459 16.64 24.24 -0.31
CA ARG A 459 15.29 24.44 0.23
C ARG A 459 14.45 25.30 -0.69
N ARG A 460 15.00 26.40 -1.20
CA ARG A 460 14.31 27.29 -2.16
C ARG A 460 14.01 26.61 -3.48
N ALA A 461 14.95 25.82 -4.01
CA ALA A 461 14.71 25.01 -5.20
C ALA A 461 13.56 24.01 -4.99
N ARG A 462 13.54 23.32 -3.85
CA ARG A 462 12.46 22.40 -3.48
C ARG A 462 11.11 23.12 -3.38
N SER A 463 11.06 24.28 -2.72
CA SER A 463 9.84 25.10 -2.67
C SER A 463 9.38 25.57 -4.05
N ALA A 464 10.30 26.01 -4.91
CA ALA A 464 9.98 26.44 -6.28
C ALA A 464 9.44 25.28 -7.15
N ILE A 465 9.97 24.06 -6.97
CA ILE A 465 9.43 22.86 -7.63
C ILE A 465 8.01 22.59 -7.15
N VAL A 466 7.75 22.64 -5.83
CA VAL A 466 6.40 22.41 -5.31
C VAL A 466 5.41 23.43 -5.87
N GLU A 467 5.78 24.71 -5.91
CA GLU A 467 4.92 25.77 -6.45
C GLU A 467 4.56 25.51 -7.93
N GLU A 468 5.52 25.07 -8.75
CA GLU A 468 5.32 24.72 -10.16
C GLU A 468 4.30 23.58 -10.37
N PHE A 469 4.15 22.69 -9.37
CA PHE A 469 3.26 21.53 -9.44
C PHE A 469 2.05 21.63 -8.51
N LYS A 470 1.89 22.74 -7.78
CA LYS A 470 0.90 22.90 -6.71
C LYS A 470 -0.53 22.69 -7.21
N GLU A 471 -0.85 23.18 -8.40
CA GLU A 471 -2.18 23.03 -9.02
C GLU A 471 -2.57 21.58 -9.33
N TYR A 472 -1.58 20.68 -9.41
CA TYR A 472 -1.81 19.26 -9.68
C TYR A 472 -1.83 18.42 -8.40
N MET A 473 -1.47 18.99 -7.25
CA MET A 473 -1.47 18.30 -5.97
C MET A 473 -2.89 18.13 -5.44
N HIS A 474 -3.24 16.90 -5.05
CA HIS A 474 -4.57 16.57 -4.52
C HIS A 474 -4.53 16.24 -3.04
N GLY A 475 -5.48 16.78 -2.28
CA GLY A 475 -5.76 16.39 -0.91
C GLY A 475 -6.60 15.12 -0.85
N TYR A 476 -6.23 14.20 0.03
CA TYR A 476 -6.93 12.94 0.23
C TYR A 476 -6.76 12.43 1.66
N VAL A 477 -7.67 11.57 2.09
CA VAL A 477 -7.51 10.74 3.29
C VAL A 477 -7.37 9.27 2.89
N GLU A 478 -6.53 8.53 3.59
CA GLU A 478 -6.43 7.07 3.43
C GLU A 478 -7.45 6.40 4.36
N ARG A 479 -8.24 5.49 3.79
CA ARG A 479 -9.23 4.67 4.48
C ARG A 479 -8.86 3.21 4.42
N HIS A 480 -9.31 2.46 5.41
CA HIS A 480 -9.18 1.02 5.47
C HIS A 480 -10.57 0.38 5.50
N ALA A 481 -10.75 -0.69 4.74
CA ALA A 481 -11.97 -1.49 4.78
C ALA A 481 -11.62 -2.97 4.76
N GLU A 482 -12.20 -3.71 5.69
CA GLU A 482 -12.25 -5.18 5.62
C GLU A 482 -13.45 -5.57 4.79
N LEU A 483 -13.21 -6.38 3.75
CA LEU A 483 -14.24 -6.85 2.84
C LEU A 483 -14.81 -8.17 3.34
N GLU A 484 -16.09 -8.39 3.05
CA GLU A 484 -16.79 -9.62 3.41
C GLU A 484 -16.06 -10.86 2.86
N PRO A 485 -15.83 -11.90 3.69
CA PRO A 485 -15.12 -13.09 3.24
C PRO A 485 -15.87 -13.87 2.16
N VAL A 486 -15.19 -14.18 1.06
CA VAL A 486 -15.75 -14.91 -0.09
C VAL A 486 -15.16 -16.31 -0.18
N LYS A 487 -15.92 -17.31 -0.63
CA LYS A 487 -15.39 -18.65 -0.86
C LYS A 487 -14.37 -18.67 -2.00
N VAL A 488 -13.28 -19.38 -1.80
CA VAL A 488 -12.25 -19.60 -2.83
C VAL A 488 -12.69 -20.75 -3.72
N ASN A 489 -12.76 -20.49 -5.03
CA ASN A 489 -13.00 -21.48 -6.06
C ASN A 489 -11.70 -22.26 -6.35
N ASN A 490 -10.62 -21.54 -6.65
CA ASN A 490 -9.37 -22.17 -7.06
C ASN A 490 -8.12 -21.33 -6.70
N ILE A 491 -6.99 -22.01 -6.51
CA ILE A 491 -5.67 -21.39 -6.34
C ILE A 491 -4.76 -21.93 -7.44
N THR A 492 -4.33 -21.04 -8.33
CA THR A 492 -3.54 -21.37 -9.51
C THR A 492 -2.16 -20.75 -9.42
N LEU A 493 -1.12 -21.53 -9.68
CA LEU A 493 0.24 -21.03 -9.86
C LEU A 493 0.41 -20.64 -11.33
N LEU A 494 0.71 -19.35 -11.56
CA LEU A 494 1.00 -18.79 -12.88
C LEU A 494 2.51 -18.80 -13.11
N ASN A 495 2.94 -19.39 -14.22
CA ASN A 495 4.33 -19.44 -14.66
C ASN A 495 4.45 -19.10 -16.15
N HIS A 496 5.47 -18.34 -16.53
CA HIS A 496 5.75 -17.93 -17.90
C HIS A 496 6.52 -18.99 -18.73
N LYS A 497 7.10 -20.03 -18.10
CA LYS A 497 7.89 -21.05 -18.82
C LYS A 497 7.26 -22.43 -18.71
N GLU A 498 6.89 -23.01 -19.86
CA GLU A 498 6.39 -24.40 -19.99
C GLU A 498 7.34 -25.44 -19.38
N GLU A 499 8.65 -25.15 -19.29
CA GLU A 499 9.71 -26.07 -18.86
C GLU A 499 9.66 -26.51 -17.39
N LEU A 500 8.84 -25.89 -16.54
CA LEU A 500 8.70 -26.26 -15.12
C LEU A 500 7.53 -27.21 -14.83
N ILE A 501 6.79 -27.63 -15.86
CA ILE A 501 5.66 -28.58 -15.72
C ILE A 501 6.16 -30.05 -15.79
N ALA A 502 7.41 -30.29 -16.21
CA ALA A 502 7.97 -31.64 -16.13
C ALA A 502 8.19 -32.05 -14.66
N PRO A 503 7.63 -33.20 -14.21
CA PRO A 503 7.99 -33.75 -12.91
C PRO A 503 9.51 -34.02 -12.90
N PRO A 504 10.21 -33.84 -11.75
CA PRO A 504 11.64 -34.07 -11.70
C PRO A 504 11.96 -35.48 -12.21
N ALA A 505 12.86 -35.52 -13.19
CA ALA A 505 13.34 -36.74 -13.82
C ALA A 505 13.89 -37.70 -12.75
N ASN A 506 13.06 -38.66 -12.36
CA ASN A 506 13.44 -39.93 -11.76
C ASN A 506 12.40 -40.95 -12.22
N THR A 507 12.37 -41.16 -13.52
CA THR A 507 11.86 -42.38 -14.14
C THR A 507 13.02 -42.92 -14.98
N LEU A 508 13.81 -43.80 -14.39
CA LEU A 508 14.54 -44.78 -15.18
C LEU A 508 13.46 -45.60 -15.90
N ASN A 509 13.29 -45.36 -17.19
CA ASN A 509 12.57 -46.26 -18.07
C ASN A 509 13.61 -47.19 -18.69
N PRO A 510 13.67 -48.48 -18.32
CA PRO A 510 14.62 -49.41 -18.89
C PRO A 510 14.05 -49.96 -20.20
N GLU A 511 13.98 -49.14 -21.25
CA GLU A 511 13.62 -49.62 -22.58
C GLU A 511 13.90 -48.53 -23.63
N ARG A 512 15.18 -48.37 -23.97
CA ARG A 512 15.65 -47.85 -25.27
C ARG A 512 17.18 -47.90 -25.31
N THR A 513 17.70 -49.09 -25.48
CA THR A 513 19.01 -49.29 -26.08
C THR A 513 18.81 -50.28 -27.21
N GLU A 514 19.48 -50.04 -28.33
CA GLU A 514 19.42 -50.82 -29.58
C GLU A 514 18.27 -50.46 -30.55
N GLN A 515 18.44 -49.33 -31.22
CA GLN A 515 18.29 -49.23 -32.69
C GLN A 515 18.78 -47.85 -33.14
N ALA A 516 20.11 -47.70 -33.21
CA ALA A 516 20.76 -46.57 -33.86
C ALA A 516 22.14 -47.01 -34.35
N GLY A 517 22.15 -47.89 -35.34
CA GLY A 517 23.32 -48.18 -36.16
C GLY A 517 22.86 -48.19 -37.60
N VAL A 518 23.62 -47.50 -38.47
CA VAL A 518 23.46 -47.40 -39.94
C VAL A 518 22.67 -46.18 -40.42
N GLN A 519 23.36 -45.03 -40.53
CA GLN A 519 23.62 -44.35 -41.82
C GLN A 519 24.20 -42.96 -41.60
N GLN A 520 25.46 -42.75 -42.03
CA GLN A 520 25.91 -41.60 -42.84
C GLN A 520 27.45 -41.58 -42.89
N HIS A 521 28.02 -41.92 -44.05
CA HIS A 521 29.11 -41.16 -44.67
C HIS A 521 29.41 -41.74 -46.05
N LEU A 522 28.95 -41.04 -47.09
CA LEU A 522 29.55 -41.07 -48.43
C LEU A 522 29.64 -39.62 -48.90
N GLN A 523 30.87 -39.09 -48.92
CA GLN A 523 31.24 -37.95 -49.76
C GLN A 523 31.77 -38.48 -51.10
N PRO A 524 31.56 -37.77 -52.22
CA PRO A 524 32.11 -38.19 -53.50
C PRO A 524 33.56 -37.69 -53.67
N ARG A 525 34.38 -38.51 -54.34
CA ARG A 525 35.60 -38.08 -55.02
C ARG A 525 35.53 -38.54 -56.48
N ASN A 526 35.80 -37.57 -57.36
CA ASN A 526 35.85 -37.56 -58.83
C ASN A 526 34.52 -37.48 -59.57
#